data_AF-A0A949Z372-F1
#
_entry.id   AF-A0A949Z372-F1
#
_cell.length_a   1.000
_cell.length_b   1.000
_cell.length_c   1.000
_cell.angle_alpha   90.00
_cell.angle_beta   90.00
_cell.angle_gamma   90.00
#
_symmetry.space_group_name_H-M   'P 1'
#
loop_
_entity.id
_entity.type
_entity.pdbx_description
1 polymer ?
#
loop_
_entity_poly.entity_id
_entity_poly.type
_entity_poly.pdbx_seq_one_letter_code
_entity_poly.pdbx_strand_id
1 'polypeptide(L)'
;MDIHHLVTMANQIAEFFRGSNPDRAEAVAATAQHLRSFWDPRMRCEIIARLNEGADVSALNEIARDAFRRLAQDSAAKTVA
;
A
#
# COMPACT_ATOMS: atom_id res chain seq x y z
N MET A 1 -15.26 -3.72 -0.39
CA MET A 1 -14.81 -3.79 -1.80
C MET A 1 -14.24 -5.20 -1.98
N ASP A 2 -14.16 -5.73 -3.21
CA ASP A 2 -13.45 -7.00 -3.40
C ASP A 2 -11.94 -6.82 -3.13
N ILE A 3 -11.37 -7.64 -2.25
CA ILE A 3 -9.97 -7.52 -1.83
C ILE A 3 -8.99 -7.83 -2.97
N HIS A 4 -9.32 -8.78 -3.85
CA HIS A 4 -8.47 -9.12 -5.01
C HIS A 4 -8.43 -7.96 -6.00
N HIS A 5 -9.54 -7.24 -6.14
CA HIS A 5 -9.59 -6.02 -6.95
C HIS A 5 -8.71 -4.91 -6.35
N LEU A 6 -8.77 -4.69 -5.03
CA LEU A 6 -7.88 -3.73 -4.36
C LEU A 6 -6.41 -4.11 -4.56
N VAL A 7 -6.04 -5.39 -4.37
CA VAL A 7 -4.67 -5.88 -4.61
C VAL A 7 -4.23 -5.61 -6.05
N THR A 8 -5.10 -5.87 -7.03
CA THR A 8 -4.80 -5.62 -8.45
C THR A 8 -4.51 -4.14 -8.72
N MET A 9 -5.36 -3.23 -8.22
CA MET A 9 -5.15 -1.79 -8.39
C MET A 9 -3.88 -1.31 -7.68
N ALA A 10 -3.62 -1.78 -6.46
CA ALA A 10 -2.41 -1.41 -5.72
C ALA A 10 -1.14 -1.84 -6.47
N ASN A 11 -1.14 -3.03 -7.07
CA ASN A 11 -0.03 -3.51 -7.89
C ASN A 11 0.17 -2.64 -9.14
N GLN A 12 -0.90 -2.24 -9.83
CA GLN A 12 -0.82 -1.37 -11.00
C GLN A 12 -0.20 0.00 -10.66
N ILE A 13 -0.61 0.60 -9.53
CA ILE A 13 -0.04 1.86 -9.04
C ILE A 13 1.46 1.68 -8.72
N ALA A 14 1.81 0.59 -8.04
CA ALA A 14 3.20 0.28 -7.70
C ALA A 14 4.08 0.06 -8.94
N GLU A 15 3.59 -0.65 -9.96
CA GLU A 15 4.32 -0.85 -11.22
C GLU A 15 4.52 0.47 -11.98
N PHE A 16 3.52 1.36 -11.96
CA PHE A 16 3.67 2.70 -12.54
C PHE A 16 4.84 3.46 -11.90
N PHE A 17 4.88 3.55 -10.56
CA PHE A 17 5.96 4.25 -9.88
C PHE A 17 7.30 3.53 -9.98
N ARG A 18 7.32 2.20 -10.08
CA ARG A 18 8.53 1.42 -10.36
C ARG A 18 9.13 1.74 -11.73
N GLY A 19 8.29 1.96 -12.75
CA GLY A 19 8.76 2.36 -14.08
C GLY A 19 9.24 3.80 -14.16
N SER A 20 8.69 4.70 -13.36
CA SER A 20 9.04 6.13 -13.35
C SER A 20 10.19 6.50 -12.41
N ASN A 21 10.54 5.66 -11.45
CA ASN A 21 11.60 5.93 -10.47
C ASN A 21 12.69 4.85 -10.52
N PRO A 22 13.99 5.23 -10.64
CA PRO A 22 15.08 4.26 -10.63
C PRO A 22 15.34 3.67 -9.23
N ASP A 23 14.94 4.37 -8.17
CA ASP A 23 15.06 3.89 -6.79
C ASP A 23 13.76 3.23 -6.30
N ARG A 24 13.89 2.01 -5.78
CA ARG A 24 12.80 1.26 -5.14
C ARG A 24 12.23 2.00 -3.93
N ALA A 25 13.08 2.66 -3.13
CA ALA A 25 12.62 3.36 -1.94
C ALA A 25 11.73 4.56 -2.30
N GLU A 26 12.08 5.30 -3.36
CA GLU A 26 11.25 6.37 -3.91
C GLU A 26 9.93 5.83 -4.46
N ALA A 27 9.95 4.71 -5.20
CA ALA A 27 8.73 4.09 -5.71
C ALA A 27 7.77 3.66 -4.57
N VAL A 28 8.30 3.11 -3.48
CA VAL A 28 7.51 2.77 -2.28
C VAL A 28 6.90 4.03 -1.64
N ALA A 29 7.69 5.08 -1.46
CA ALA A 29 7.23 6.34 -0.88
C ALA A 29 6.14 7.01 -1.73
N ALA A 30 6.35 7.06 -3.06
CA ALA A 30 5.39 7.61 -4.00
C ALA A 30 4.08 6.80 -4.03
N THR A 31 4.17 5.47 -4.03
CA THR A 31 3.01 4.57 -3.95
C THR A 31 2.23 4.81 -2.66
N ALA A 32 2.89 4.85 -1.51
CA ALA A 32 2.24 5.10 -0.22
C ALA A 32 1.53 6.47 -0.20
N GLN A 33 2.19 7.51 -0.70
CA GLN A 33 1.61 8.85 -0.80
C GLN A 33 0.38 8.88 -1.71
N HIS A 34 0.44 8.22 -2.86
CA HIS A 34 -0.67 8.12 -3.80
C HIS A 34 -1.86 7.42 -3.15
N LEU A 35 -1.64 6.22 -2.59
CA LEU A 35 -2.69 5.47 -1.90
C LEU A 35 -3.33 6.30 -0.78
N ARG A 36 -2.53 7.01 0.03
CA ARG A 36 -3.05 7.88 1.09
C ARG A 36 -3.92 9.02 0.58
N SER A 37 -3.58 9.60 -0.57
CA SER A 37 -4.23 10.78 -1.12
C SER A 37 -5.51 10.45 -1.87
N PHE A 38 -5.53 9.31 -2.57
CA PHE A 38 -6.61 8.97 -3.50
C PHE A 38 -7.50 7.81 -3.04
N TRP A 39 -7.04 6.95 -2.12
CA TRP A 39 -7.87 5.86 -1.61
C TRP A 39 -8.59 6.22 -0.33
N ASP A 40 -9.84 5.78 -0.23
CA ASP A 40 -10.62 5.87 1.00
C ASP A 40 -9.86 5.19 2.16
N PRO A 41 -9.86 5.80 3.36
CA PRO A 41 -9.22 5.20 4.54
C PRO A 41 -9.61 3.74 4.79
N ARG A 42 -10.86 3.36 4.54
CA ARG A 42 -11.36 1.99 4.74
C ARG A 42 -10.67 0.99 3.83
N MET A 43 -10.42 1.34 2.55
CA MET A 43 -9.72 0.46 1.61
C MET A 43 -8.29 0.18 2.08
N ARG A 44 -7.61 1.20 2.60
CA ARG A 44 -6.25 1.08 3.13
C ARG A 44 -6.21 0.23 4.39
N CYS A 45 -7.14 0.46 5.31
CA CYS A 45 -7.26 -0.33 6.53
C CYS A 45 -7.56 -1.81 6.23
N GLU A 46 -8.39 -2.10 5.23
CA GLU A 46 -8.73 -3.47 4.83
C GLU A 46 -7.49 -4.25 4.38
N ILE A 47 -6.67 -3.68 3.49
CA ILE A 47 -5.40 -4.33 3.07
C ILE A 47 -4.43 -4.46 4.24
N ILE A 48 -4.29 -3.44 5.09
CA ILE A 48 -3.38 -3.48 6.24
C ILE A 48 -3.79 -4.57 7.24
N ALA A 49 -5.09 -4.73 7.51
CA ALA A 49 -5.59 -5.79 8.38
C ALA A 49 -5.24 -7.17 7.83
N ARG A 50 -5.49 -7.40 6.53
CA ARG A 50 -5.16 -8.66 5.85
C ARG A 50 -3.65 -8.95 5.83
N LEU A 51 -2.82 -7.91 5.68
CA LEU A 51 -1.36 -8.04 5.79
C LEU A 51 -0.91 -8.55 7.16
N ASN A 52 -1.55 -8.08 8.24
CA ASN A 52 -1.23 -8.51 9.61
C ASN A 52 -1.74 -9.92 9.91
N GLU A 53 -2.87 -10.31 9.31
CA GLU A 53 -3.45 -11.65 9.43
C GLU A 53 -2.72 -12.69 8.56
N GLY A 54 -1.82 -12.27 7.67
CA GLY A 54 -1.08 -13.15 6.78
C GLY A 54 -1.93 -13.79 5.67
N ALA A 55 -3.12 -13.25 5.39
CA ALA A 55 -4.11 -13.85 4.50
C ALA A 55 -4.46 -12.95 3.29
N ASP A 56 -4.78 -13.56 2.14
CA ASP A 56 -5.42 -12.94 0.95
C ASP A 56 -4.75 -11.72 0.27
N VAL A 57 -3.56 -11.33 0.68
CA VAL A 57 -2.76 -10.26 0.05
C VAL A 57 -1.38 -10.75 -0.42
N SER A 58 -1.20 -12.06 -0.52
CA SER A 58 0.01 -12.70 -1.03
C SER A 58 0.36 -12.24 -2.45
N ALA A 59 -0.65 -11.89 -3.24
CA ALA A 59 -0.50 -11.38 -4.60
C ALA A 59 -0.05 -9.92 -4.70
N LEU A 60 0.11 -9.19 -3.58
CA LEU A 60 0.75 -7.87 -3.62
C LEU A 60 2.19 -7.99 -4.10
N ASN A 61 2.59 -7.13 -5.02
CA ASN A 61 4.00 -6.96 -5.35
C ASN A 61 4.75 -6.35 -4.16
N GLU A 62 6.07 -6.43 -4.21
CA GLU A 62 6.92 -6.01 -3.10
C GLU A 62 6.79 -4.51 -2.77
N ILE A 63 6.61 -3.66 -3.78
CA ILE A 63 6.51 -2.20 -3.60
C ILE A 63 5.16 -1.84 -2.95
N ALA A 64 4.06 -2.39 -3.45
CA ALA A 64 2.74 -2.18 -2.86
C ALA A 64 2.69 -2.69 -1.42
N ARG A 65 3.25 -3.88 -1.15
CA ARG A 65 3.34 -4.44 0.21
C ARG A 65 4.09 -3.50 1.16
N ASP A 66 5.25 -3.01 0.75
CA ASP A 66 6.05 -2.10 1.58
C ASP A 66 5.39 -0.73 1.73
N ALA A 67 4.66 -0.26 0.72
CA ALA A 67 3.88 0.97 0.81
C ALA A 67 2.76 0.86 1.86
N PHE A 68 2.02 -0.25 1.91
CA PHE A 68 1.01 -0.47 2.95
C PHE A 68 1.62 -0.61 4.35
N ARG A 69 2.78 -1.28 4.48
CA ARG A 69 3.51 -1.34 5.75
C ARG A 69 3.90 0.05 6.25
N ARG A 70 4.40 0.90 5.34
CA ARG A 70 4.70 2.30 5.66
C ARG A 70 3.45 3.07 6.10
N LEU A 71 2.34 2.91 5.39
CA LEU A 71 1.08 3.56 5.78
C LEU A 71 0.56 3.13 7.16
N ALA A 72 0.75 1.87 7.54
CA ALA A 72 0.41 1.38 8.86
C ALA A 72 1.27 2.04 9.95
N GLN A 73 2.59 2.19 9.70
CA GLN A 73 3.52 2.85 10.61
C GLN A 73 3.21 4.35 10.75
N ASP A 74 2.96 5.04 9.64
CA ASP A 74 2.62 6.47 9.63
C ASP A 74 1.31 6.76 10.38
N SER A 75 0.34 5.85 10.29
CA SER A 75 -0.95 5.98 10.99
C SER A 75 -0.79 5.75 12.48
N ALA A 76 0.00 4.74 12.89
CA ALA A 76 0.31 4.48 14.30
C ALA A 76 1.09 5.65 14.94
N ALA A 77 2.06 6.23 14.22
CA ALA A 77 2.82 7.39 14.68
C ALA A 77 1.93 8.62 14.94
N LYS A 78 0.83 8.77 14.20
CA LYS A 78 -0.09 9.90 14.31
C LYS A 78 -1.14 9.75 15.42
N THR A 79 -1.32 8.55 15.97
CA THR A 79 -2.27 8.28 17.08
C THR A 79 -1.63 8.47 18.47
N VAL A 80 -0.30 8.48 18.55
CA VAL A 80 0.47 8.61 19.80
C VAL A 80 0.89 10.06 20.10
N ALA A 81 0.62 11.00 19.17
CA ALA A 81 0.90 12.43 19.31
C ALA A 81 -0.39 13.22 19.53
#